data_AF-A0A382LUX3-F1
#
_entry.id   AF-A0A382LUX3-F1
#
_cell.length_a   1.000
_cell.length_b   1.000
_cell.length_c   1.000
_cell.angle_alpha   90.00
_cell.angle_beta   90.00
_cell.angle_gamma   90.00
#
_symmetry.space_group_name_H-M   'P 1'
#
loop_
_entity.id
_entity.type
_entity.pdbx_description
1 polymer ?
#
loop_
_entity_poly.entity_id
_entity_poly.type
_entity_poly.pdbx_seq_one_letter_code
_entity_poly.pdbx_strand_id
1 'polypeptide(L)' 'GIAENKASEWRTFGRFSPKKIKEKMGRNPRTNEKIYVPEKISVKFKMAKELKNKINQNESYTN' A
#
# COMPACT_ATOMS: atom_id res chain seq x y z
N GLY A 1 -9.38 -5.01 -12.73
CA GLY A 1 -9.18 -4.62 -11.30
C GLY A 1 -7.77 -4.94 -10.83
N ILE A 2 -7.51 -5.04 -9.51
CA ILE A 2 -6.15 -5.30 -8.96
C ILE A 2 -5.46 -6.53 -9.59
N ALA A 3 -6.22 -7.61 -9.82
CA ALA A 3 -5.72 -8.84 -10.45
C ALA A 3 -5.20 -8.63 -11.88
N GLU A 4 -5.74 -7.66 -12.62
CA GLU A 4 -5.30 -7.30 -13.97
C GLU A 4 -4.22 -6.19 -13.97
N ASN A 5 -3.55 -5.97 -12.83
CA ASN A 5 -2.58 -4.88 -12.68
C ASN A 5 -3.19 -3.47 -12.93
N LYS A 6 -4.48 -3.30 -12.64
CA LYS A 6 -5.18 -2.00 -12.71
C LYS A 6 -5.54 -1.52 -11.31
N ALA A 7 -5.51 -0.20 -11.09
CA ALA A 7 -5.95 0.37 -9.82
C ALA A 7 -7.48 0.27 -9.65
N SER A 8 -7.94 0.14 -8.42
CA SER A 8 -9.35 0.15 -8.04
C SER A 8 -9.56 1.24 -6.99
N GLU A 9 -10.50 2.14 -7.21
CA GLU A 9 -10.74 3.32 -6.37
C GLU A 9 -12.18 3.39 -5.89
N TRP A 10 -12.32 3.62 -4.59
CA TRP A 10 -13.57 3.91 -3.91
C TRP A 10 -13.44 5.30 -3.29
N ARG A 11 -14.15 6.30 -3.84
CA ARG A 11 -13.96 7.73 -3.52
C ARG A 11 -13.99 8.05 -2.02
N THR A 12 -14.88 7.39 -1.27
CA THR A 12 -15.07 7.61 0.17
C THR A 12 -14.17 6.75 1.05
N PHE A 13 -13.59 5.67 0.50
CA PHE A 13 -12.81 4.68 1.25
C PHE A 13 -11.31 4.79 0.97
N GLY A 14 -10.92 4.66 -0.29
CA GLY A 14 -9.53 4.73 -0.70
C GLY A 14 -9.27 4.05 -2.04
N ARG A 15 -7.99 4.02 -2.42
CA ARG A 15 -7.50 3.47 -3.67
C ARG A 15 -6.55 2.33 -3.40
N PHE A 16 -6.80 1.20 -4.05
CA PHE A 16 -5.85 0.10 -4.15
C PHE A 16 -5.13 0.21 -5.48
N SER A 17 -3.81 0.05 -5.46
CA SER A 17 -2.98 0.11 -6.66
C SER A 17 -1.93 -1.00 -6.61
N PRO A 18 -1.66 -1.69 -7.73
CA PRO A 18 -0.50 -2.55 -7.81
C PRO A 18 0.79 -1.73 -7.72
N LYS A 19 1.80 -2.26 -7.02
CA LYS A 19 3.12 -1.67 -6.88
C LYS A 19 4.17 -2.72 -7.21
N LYS A 20 4.98 -2.43 -8.24
CA LYS A 20 6.16 -3.23 -8.57
C LYS A 20 7.23 -3.02 -7.49
N ILE A 21 7.67 -4.10 -6.86
CA ILE A 21 8.79 -4.10 -5.91
C ILE A 21 9.98 -4.71 -6.64
N LYS A 22 10.99 -3.88 -6.90
CA LYS A 22 12.24 -4.32 -7.52
C LYS A 22 12.91 -5.40 -6.68
N GLU A 23 13.62 -6.30 -7.35
CA GLU A 23 14.52 -7.24 -6.70
C GLU A 23 15.52 -6.53 -5.80
N LYS A 24 15.91 -7.18 -4.71
CA LYS A 24 16.90 -6.64 -3.78
C LYS A 24 17.56 -7.74 -2.96
N MET A 25 18.73 -7.42 -2.42
CA MET A 25 19.34 -8.21 -1.36
C MET A 25 18.71 -7.80 -0.02
N GLY A 26 18.02 -8.74 0.63
CA GLY A 26 17.52 -8.62 1.99
C GLY A 26 18.45 -9.29 3.01
N ARG A 27 18.03 -9.29 4.27
CA ARG A 27 18.67 -10.05 5.34
C ARG A 27 17.63 -10.93 6.02
N ASN A 28 18.03 -12.15 6.37
CA ASN A 28 17.20 -13.01 7.20
C ASN A 28 17.14 -12.40 8.62
N PRO A 29 15.97 -11.98 9.13
CA PRO A 29 15.88 -11.38 10.46
C PRO A 29 16.32 -12.32 11.59
N ARG A 30 16.32 -13.65 11.35
CA ARG A 30 16.73 -14.66 12.33
C ARG A 30 18.24 -14.94 12.33
N THR A 31 18.89 -14.99 11.16
CA THR A 31 20.31 -15.40 11.02
C THR A 31 21.24 -14.28 10.56
N ASN A 32 20.69 -13.13 10.17
CA ASN A 32 21.40 -11.97 9.60
C ASN A 32 22.12 -12.24 8.26
N GLU A 33 21.95 -13.42 7.67
CA GLU A 33 22.50 -13.79 6.37
C GLU A 33 21.85 -12.98 5.25
N LYS A 34 22.63 -12.69 4.19
CA LYS A 34 22.12 -12.00 3.01
C LYS A 34 21.28 -12.97 2.18
N ILE A 35 20.03 -12.58 1.91
CA ILE A 35 19.09 -13.37 1.10
C ILE A 35 18.70 -12.57 -0.15
N TYR A 36 18.63 -13.24 -1.30
CA TYR A 36 18.10 -12.63 -2.52
C TYR A 36 16.57 -12.62 -2.48
N VAL A 37 15.97 -11.47 -2.74
CA VAL A 37 14.51 -11.30 -2.82
C VAL A 37 14.15 -10.95 -4.26
N PRO A 38 13.42 -11.82 -4.98
CA PRO A 38 13.05 -11.57 -6.37
C PRO A 38 12.05 -10.42 -6.49
N GLU A 39 11.95 -9.87 -7.70
CA GLU A 39 10.94 -8.88 -8.04
C GLU A 39 9.52 -9.46 -7.86
N LYS A 40 8.61 -8.63 -7.34
CA LYS A 40 7.20 -9.02 -7.17
C LYS A 40 6.26 -7.84 -7.27
N ILE A 41 4.98 -8.14 -7.50
CA ILE A 41 3.89 -7.16 -7.43
C ILE A 41 3.27 -7.25 -6.03
N SER A 42 3.11 -6.10 -5.38
CA SER A 42 2.40 -5.98 -4.10
C SER A 42 1.22 -5.02 -4.25
N VAL A 43 0.28 -5.08 -3.32
CA VAL A 43 -0.88 -4.18 -3.28
C VAL A 43 -0.57 -3.02 -2.34
N LYS A 44 -0.68 -1.79 -2.84
CA LYS A 44 -0.59 -0.55 -2.06
C LYS A 44 -1.99 0.01 -1.84
N PHE A 45 -2.32 0.36 -0.61
CA PHE A 45 -3.53 1.09 -0.26
C PHE A 45 -3.22 2.57 0.01
N LYS A 46 -4.06 3.46 -0.52
CA LYS A 46 -4.09 4.89 -0.19
C LYS A 46 -5.48 5.23 0.34
N MET A 47 -5.56 5.55 1.62
CA MET A 47 -6.80 5.95 2.29
C MET A 47 -7.36 7.26 1.71
N ALA A 48 -8.68 7.36 1.57
CA ALA A 48 -9.37 8.59 1.20
C ALA A 48 -9.37 9.60 2.35
N LYS A 49 -9.51 10.90 2.04
CA LYS A 49 -9.58 11.98 3.05
C LYS A 49 -10.73 11.73 4.04
N GLU A 50 -11.89 11.30 3.54
CA GLU A 50 -13.07 11.04 4.36
C GLU A 50 -12.84 9.91 5.37
N LEU A 51 -12.37 8.74 4.93
CA LEU A 51 -12.03 7.63 5.83
C LEU A 51 -10.95 8.02 6.85
N LYS A 52 -9.93 8.78 6.41
CA LYS A 52 -8.88 9.27 7.29
C LYS A 52 -9.43 10.19 8.38
N ASN A 53 -10.33 11.10 8.05
CA ASN A 53 -10.93 12.02 9.02
C ASN A 53 -11.83 11.27 10.02
N LYS A 54 -12.65 10.34 9.54
CA LYS A 54 -13.50 9.47 10.39
C LYS A 54 -12.67 8.69 11.42
N ILE A 55 -11.57 8.07 10.99
CA ILE A 55 -10.71 7.26 11.89
C ILE A 55 -9.99 8.12 12.91
N ASN A 56 -9.45 9.27 12.50
CA ASN A 56 -8.63 10.09 13.39
C ASN A 56 -9.46 10.96 14.34
N GLN A 57 -10.81 10.91 14.28
CA GLN A 57 -11.72 11.80 15.01
C GLN A 57 -11.37 13.30 14.85
N ASN A 58 -10.56 13.62 13.84
CA ASN A 58 -10.25 14.98 13.45
C ASN A 58 -11.40 15.43 12.57
N GLU A 59 -12.44 15.92 13.24
CA GLU A 59 -13.49 16.74 12.65
C GLU A 59 -12.91 18.13 12.36
N SER A 60 -11.75 18.17 11.70
CA SER A 60 -11.20 19.42 11.17
C SER A 60 -11.92 19.66 9.85
N TYR A 61 -13.10 20.25 9.98
CA TYR A 61 -13.79 20.96 8.92
C TYR A 61 -12.76 21.72 8.08
N THR A 62 -12.85 21.56 6.78
CA THR A 62 -12.46 22.64 5.89
C THR A 62 -13.52 22.70 4.83
N ASN A 63 -14.28 23.80 4.92
CA ASN A 63 -15.21 24.44 3.99
C ASN A 63 -15.44 23.72 2.66
#